data_AF-A0A939JTD5-F1
#
_entry.id   AF-A0A939JTD5-F1
#
_cell.length_a   1.000
_cell.length_b   1.000
_cell.length_c   1.000
_cell.angle_alpha   90.00
_cell.angle_beta   90.00
_cell.angle_gamma   90.00
#
_symmetry.space_group_name_H-M   'P 1'
#
loop_
_entity.id
_entity.type
_entity.pdbx_description
1 polymer ?
#
loop_
_entity_poly.entity_id
_entity_poly.type
_entity_poly.pdbx_seq_one_letter_code
_entity_poly.pdbx_strand_id
1 'polypeptide(L)'
;MRSGMTPLPTADGMALFDAACATGEPAVVPMAFNPAALRGRSADVPPLLRGLVPPAPRTGRTSSAGTESVPALHAQLARGTEADRRRILLNLVRGQVATVLGYASAGAVDSERGFLELGLDSLTAVELRNRLAGATGLRLPATLIFDHPTASALAERLRTALEPQERTASATALAELSRLEALLRDVGAEDAGREEITIRLRSLLSGWKSAVEPTAEPDSLDAATAEEMFQMLDEEFTRP
;
A
#
# COMPACT_ATOMS: atom_id res chain seq x y z
N MET A 1 20.33 -21.40 10.99
CA MET A 1 19.51 -22.60 11.27
C MET A 1 18.05 -22.19 11.32
N ARG A 2 17.26 -22.53 10.27
CA ARG A 2 15.90 -21.98 10.04
C ARG A 2 14.77 -22.82 10.66
N SER A 3 15.05 -24.03 11.15
CA SER A 3 14.05 -25.02 11.61
C SER A 3 13.81 -25.06 13.13
N GLY A 4 14.45 -24.18 13.92
CA GLY A 4 14.44 -24.29 15.39
C GLY A 4 15.31 -25.43 15.93
N MET A 5 16.00 -26.17 15.05
CA MET A 5 17.03 -27.12 15.45
C MET A 5 18.34 -26.41 15.79
N THR A 6 18.99 -26.86 16.85
CA THR A 6 20.34 -26.43 17.23
C THR A 6 21.34 -27.59 17.16
N PRO A 7 22.66 -27.33 17.06
CA PRO A 7 23.64 -28.38 17.17
C PRO A 7 23.50 -29.07 18.53
N LEU A 8 23.57 -30.40 18.53
CA LEU A 8 23.59 -31.22 19.75
C LEU A 8 25.05 -31.50 20.11
N PRO A 9 25.51 -31.19 21.34
CA PRO A 9 26.84 -31.59 21.79
C PRO A 9 27.04 -33.11 21.71
N THR A 10 28.25 -33.56 21.39
CA THR A 10 28.53 -35.00 21.17
C THR A 10 28.21 -35.87 22.38
N ALA A 11 28.52 -35.39 23.60
CA ALA A 11 28.21 -36.13 24.83
C ALA A 11 26.69 -36.34 25.00
N ASP A 12 25.90 -35.29 24.77
CA ASP A 12 24.44 -35.33 24.86
C ASP A 12 23.84 -36.21 23.75
N GLY A 13 24.43 -36.19 22.55
CA GLY A 13 24.05 -37.05 21.43
C GLY A 13 24.23 -38.53 21.71
N MET A 14 25.37 -38.92 22.29
CA MET A 14 25.62 -40.32 22.67
C MET A 14 24.64 -40.78 23.76
N ALA A 15 24.43 -39.96 24.79
CA ALA A 15 23.49 -40.29 25.86
C ALA A 15 22.04 -40.46 25.36
N LEU A 16 21.60 -39.59 24.44
CA LEU A 16 20.26 -39.68 23.85
C LEU A 16 20.11 -40.85 22.88
N PHE A 17 21.18 -41.24 22.18
CA PHE A 17 21.18 -42.42 21.33
C PHE A 17 21.05 -43.71 22.17
N ASP A 18 21.83 -43.83 23.25
CA ASP A 18 21.73 -44.97 24.17
C ASP A 18 20.33 -45.05 24.80
N ALA A 19 19.76 -43.91 25.18
CA ALA A 19 18.38 -43.84 25.68
C ALA A 19 17.35 -44.28 24.63
N ALA A 20 17.51 -43.85 23.37
CA ALA A 20 16.62 -44.24 22.28
C ALA A 20 16.65 -45.75 22.04
N CYS A 21 17.83 -46.38 22.06
CA CYS A 21 17.98 -47.83 21.95
C CYS A 21 17.26 -48.59 23.09
N ALA A 22 17.20 -48.01 24.29
CA ALA A 22 16.54 -48.63 25.44
C ALA A 22 14.99 -48.54 25.40
N THR A 23 14.41 -47.66 24.59
CA THR A 23 12.94 -47.52 24.49
C THR A 23 12.26 -48.65 23.73
N GLY A 24 12.99 -49.35 22.85
CA GLY A 24 12.44 -50.39 21.98
C GLY A 24 11.56 -49.85 20.83
N GLU A 25 11.45 -48.54 20.65
CA GLU A 25 10.70 -47.94 19.54
C GLU A 25 11.55 -47.88 18.25
N PRO A 26 11.00 -48.28 17.09
CA PRO A 26 11.71 -48.14 15.82
C PRO A 26 11.70 -46.69 15.33
N ALA A 27 12.82 -46.27 14.70
CA ALA A 27 12.98 -44.98 14.01
C ALA A 27 12.91 -43.70 14.88
N VAL A 28 13.45 -43.75 16.11
CA VAL A 28 13.61 -42.57 16.97
C VAL A 28 14.83 -41.75 16.55
N VAL A 29 14.69 -40.42 16.47
CA VAL A 29 15.78 -39.48 16.15
C VAL A 29 15.94 -38.44 17.26
N PRO A 30 17.09 -38.39 17.95
CA PRO A 30 17.34 -37.37 18.96
C PRO A 30 17.64 -36.02 18.30
N MET A 31 16.98 -34.97 18.77
CA MET A 31 17.09 -33.62 18.20
C MET A 31 17.03 -32.55 19.29
N ALA A 32 17.99 -31.63 19.28
CA ALA A 32 17.90 -30.41 20.06
C ALA A 32 16.93 -29.43 19.39
N PHE A 33 15.77 -29.25 20.02
CA PHE A 33 14.72 -28.38 19.51
C PHE A 33 14.52 -27.17 20.43
N ASN A 34 14.65 -25.97 19.88
CA ASN A 34 14.42 -24.72 20.58
C ASN A 34 13.15 -24.03 20.07
N PRO A 35 11.97 -24.29 20.66
CA PRO A 35 10.71 -23.68 20.23
C PRO A 35 10.67 -22.16 20.46
N ALA A 36 11.52 -21.62 21.36
CA ALA A 36 11.60 -20.19 21.60
C ALA A 36 12.11 -19.42 20.37
N ALA A 37 12.99 -20.04 19.57
CA ALA A 37 13.52 -19.47 18.33
C ALA A 37 12.47 -19.36 17.20
N LEU A 38 11.32 -20.02 17.35
CA LEU A 38 10.22 -20.03 16.39
C LEU A 38 9.04 -19.12 16.80
N ARG A 39 9.13 -18.44 17.94
CA ARG A 39 8.09 -17.50 18.39
C ARG A 39 7.98 -16.30 17.45
N GLY A 40 6.75 -15.88 17.15
CA GLY A 40 6.48 -14.75 16.24
C GLY A 40 6.58 -15.07 14.75
N ARG A 41 6.92 -16.32 14.39
CA ARG A 41 7.12 -16.77 13.01
C ARG A 41 6.05 -17.75 12.54
N SER A 42 4.81 -17.57 12.98
CA SER A 42 3.71 -18.54 12.81
C SER A 42 3.47 -19.01 11.35
N ALA A 43 3.77 -18.17 10.36
CA ALA A 43 3.66 -18.51 8.94
C ALA A 43 4.81 -19.40 8.41
N ASP A 44 5.98 -19.37 9.05
CA ASP A 44 7.22 -20.08 8.66
C ASP A 44 7.42 -21.41 9.40
N VAL A 45 6.59 -21.71 10.40
CA VAL A 45 6.68 -22.95 11.18
C VAL A 45 5.99 -24.09 10.42
N PRO A 46 6.70 -25.19 10.08
CA PRO A 46 6.11 -26.37 9.46
C PRO A 46 4.89 -26.87 10.25
N PRO A 47 3.82 -27.35 9.59
CA PRO A 47 2.57 -27.71 10.26
C PRO A 47 2.75 -28.67 11.44
N LEU A 48 3.67 -29.62 11.33
CA LEU A 48 3.97 -30.62 12.37
C LEU A 48 4.57 -30.01 13.65
N LEU A 49 5.24 -28.86 13.56
CA LEU A 49 5.95 -28.25 14.70
C LEU A 49 5.12 -27.20 15.44
N ARG A 50 3.95 -26.81 14.92
CA ARG A 50 3.11 -25.76 15.53
C ARG A 50 2.62 -26.12 16.93
N GLY A 51 2.37 -27.41 17.20
CA GLY A 51 1.93 -27.89 18.52
C GLY A 51 3.02 -27.81 19.60
N LEU A 52 4.30 -27.71 19.20
CA LEU A 52 5.45 -27.62 20.10
C LEU A 52 5.91 -26.17 20.35
N VAL A 53 5.40 -25.21 19.58
CA VAL A 53 5.71 -23.79 19.74
C VAL A 53 4.67 -23.17 20.68
N PRO A 54 5.06 -22.69 21.88
CA PRO A 54 4.12 -22.05 22.78
C PRO A 54 3.47 -20.83 22.11
N PRO A 55 2.16 -20.61 22.26
CA PRO A 55 1.52 -19.39 21.78
C PRO A 55 2.23 -18.18 22.42
N ALA A 56 2.60 -17.20 21.58
CA ALA A 56 3.30 -16.02 22.07
C ALA A 56 2.45 -15.31 23.14
N PRO A 57 3.01 -14.98 24.31
CA PRO A 57 2.27 -14.24 25.32
C PRO A 57 1.92 -12.87 24.74
N ARG A 58 0.62 -12.57 24.68
CA ARG A 58 0.08 -11.25 24.29
C ARG A 58 0.44 -10.25 25.39
N THR A 59 1.69 -9.81 25.39
CA THR A 59 2.15 -8.75 26.29
C THR A 59 2.36 -7.51 25.44
N GLY A 60 1.43 -6.57 25.57
CA GLY A 60 1.61 -5.22 25.09
C GLY A 60 2.81 -4.62 25.83
N ARG A 61 3.94 -4.51 25.14
CA ARG A 61 5.07 -3.70 25.56
C ARG A 61 5.67 -3.06 24.33
N THR A 62 5.53 -1.74 24.32
CA THR A 62 6.12 -0.80 23.41
C THR A 62 7.65 -0.98 23.39
N SER A 63 8.18 -1.39 22.25
CA SER A 63 9.60 -1.24 21.93
C SER A 63 9.72 -0.46 20.62
N SER A 64 10.14 0.79 20.76
CA SER A 64 10.49 1.71 19.69
C SER A 64 11.80 1.27 19.01
N ALA A 65 11.72 0.92 17.73
CA ALA A 65 12.69 1.18 16.66
C ALA A 65 12.40 0.25 15.47
N GLY A 66 11.93 0.79 14.35
CA GLY A 66 11.99 0.12 13.05
C GLY A 66 10.69 -0.46 12.47
N THR A 67 9.52 -0.12 12.97
CA THR A 67 8.26 -0.32 12.21
C THR A 67 7.52 0.99 12.20
N GLU A 68 7.83 1.83 11.20
CA GLU A 68 6.87 2.84 10.79
C GLU A 68 5.55 2.11 10.54
N SER A 69 4.52 2.47 11.29
CA SER A 69 3.22 1.84 11.14
C SER A 69 2.73 2.11 9.71
N VAL A 70 2.04 1.16 9.09
CA VAL A 70 1.43 1.35 7.76
C VAL A 70 0.70 2.72 7.66
N PRO A 71 -0.06 3.17 8.67
CA PRO A 71 -0.63 4.52 8.69
C PRO A 71 0.37 5.67 8.57
N ALA A 72 1.55 5.56 9.20
CA ALA A 72 2.60 6.58 9.14
C ALA A 72 3.21 6.69 7.74
N LEU A 73 3.49 5.55 7.09
CA LEU A 73 3.97 5.52 5.71
C LEU A 73 2.95 6.17 4.76
N HIS A 74 1.67 5.81 4.89
CA HIS A 74 0.59 6.42 4.09
C HIS A 74 0.49 7.94 4.30
N ALA A 75 0.59 8.41 5.54
CA ALA A 75 0.54 9.84 5.86
C ALA A 75 1.76 10.62 5.36
N GLN A 76 2.94 10.00 5.29
CA GLN A 76 4.13 10.60 4.67
C GLN A 76 3.97 10.70 3.16
N LEU A 77 3.52 9.61 2.51
CA LEU A 77 3.30 9.58 1.06
C LEU A 77 2.21 10.57 0.61
N ALA A 78 1.13 10.73 1.39
CA ALA A 78 0.06 11.67 1.07
C ALA A 78 0.52 13.14 1.06
N ARG A 79 1.47 13.50 1.94
CA ARG A 79 1.99 14.87 2.07
C ARG A 79 3.20 15.17 1.21
N GLY A 80 3.87 14.13 0.69
CA GLY A 80 5.08 14.27 -0.12
C GLY A 80 4.79 14.66 -1.56
N THR A 81 5.73 15.37 -2.19
CA THR A 81 5.74 15.55 -3.66
C THR A 81 5.98 14.23 -4.36
N GLU A 82 5.77 14.18 -5.68
CA GLU A 82 6.04 12.99 -6.47
C GLU A 82 7.52 12.55 -6.41
N ALA A 83 8.44 13.50 -6.27
CA ALA A 83 9.86 13.19 -6.06
C ALA A 83 10.11 12.63 -4.65
N ASP A 84 9.43 13.15 -3.64
CA ASP A 84 9.55 12.65 -2.26
C ASP A 84 8.99 11.24 -2.11
N ARG A 85 7.83 10.95 -2.71
CA ARG A 85 7.22 9.61 -2.70
C ARG A 85 8.17 8.57 -3.30
N ARG A 86 8.75 8.88 -4.46
CA ARG A 86 9.74 8.01 -5.11
C ARG A 86 10.96 7.76 -4.22
N ARG A 87 11.50 8.81 -3.61
CA ARG A 87 12.63 8.71 -2.68
C ARG A 87 12.31 7.87 -1.43
N ILE A 88 11.14 8.08 -0.82
CA ILE A 88 10.69 7.35 0.37
C ILE A 88 10.55 5.86 0.06
N LEU A 89 9.86 5.53 -1.04
CA LEU A 89 9.64 4.13 -1.44
C LEU A 89 10.94 3.44 -1.87
N LEU A 90 11.83 4.13 -2.56
CA LEU A 90 13.14 3.60 -2.92
C LEU A 90 13.97 3.29 -1.66
N ASN A 91 14.00 4.21 -0.69
CA ASN A 91 14.69 3.99 0.58
C ASN A 91 14.06 2.85 1.38
N LEU A 92 12.74 2.71 1.38
CA LEU A 92 12.04 1.59 2.00
C LEU A 92 12.50 0.26 1.40
N VAL A 93 12.47 0.14 0.06
CA VAL A 93 12.89 -1.08 -0.64
C VAL A 93 14.36 -1.39 -0.36
N ARG A 94 15.26 -0.42 -0.53
CA ARG A 94 16.70 -0.59 -0.25
C ARG A 94 16.97 -0.97 1.19
N GLY A 95 16.22 -0.42 2.15
CA GLY A 95 16.31 -0.79 3.56
C GLY A 95 15.88 -2.24 3.84
N GLN A 96 14.79 -2.70 3.21
CA GLN A 96 14.37 -4.10 3.34
C GLN A 96 15.36 -5.06 2.68
N VAL A 97 15.86 -4.72 1.49
CA VAL A 97 16.90 -5.51 0.79
C VAL A 97 18.17 -5.59 1.63
N ALA A 98 18.63 -4.46 2.17
CA ALA A 98 19.79 -4.41 3.07
C ALA A 98 19.61 -5.31 4.29
N THR A 99 18.41 -5.31 4.88
CA THR A 99 18.11 -6.14 6.04
C THR A 99 18.12 -7.63 5.71
N VAL A 100 17.60 -8.03 4.55
CA VAL A 100 17.54 -9.42 4.11
C VAL A 100 18.91 -9.96 3.70
N LEU A 101 19.72 -9.13 3.04
CA LEU A 101 21.06 -9.50 2.57
C LEU A 101 22.18 -9.23 3.60
N GLY A 102 21.86 -8.60 4.73
CA GLY A 102 22.83 -8.31 5.80
C GLY A 102 23.77 -7.13 5.51
N TYR A 103 23.36 -6.19 4.65
CA TYR A 103 24.12 -4.96 4.42
C TYR A 103 23.98 -3.97 5.59
N ALA A 104 25.05 -3.20 5.84
CA ALA A 104 25.09 -2.24 6.94
C ALA A 104 24.12 -1.06 6.78
N SER A 105 23.69 -0.74 5.55
CA SER A 105 22.71 0.32 5.30
C SER A 105 22.02 0.16 3.95
N ALA A 106 20.88 0.85 3.79
CA ALA A 106 20.18 0.99 2.51
C ALA A 106 21.06 1.60 1.40
N GLY A 107 22.00 2.48 1.78
CA GLY A 107 22.92 3.13 0.85
C GLY A 107 23.90 2.16 0.16
N ALA A 108 24.18 1.00 0.79
CA ALA A 108 25.06 -0.02 0.24
C ALA A 108 24.39 -0.87 -0.87
N VAL A 109 23.07 -0.80 -1.00
CA VAL A 109 22.32 -1.49 -2.06
C VAL A 109 22.26 -0.58 -3.28
N ASP A 110 22.83 -1.00 -4.41
CA ASP A 110 22.64 -0.31 -5.68
C ASP A 110 21.19 -0.45 -6.15
N SER A 111 20.56 0.66 -6.54
CA SER A 111 19.15 0.70 -6.91
C SER A 111 18.85 0.13 -8.29
N GLU A 112 19.82 0.19 -9.20
CA GLU A 112 19.69 -0.28 -10.59
C GLU A 112 20.22 -1.70 -10.77
N ARG A 113 20.97 -2.21 -9.79
CA ARG A 113 21.51 -3.56 -9.85
C ARG A 113 20.42 -4.60 -9.60
N GLY A 114 20.44 -5.66 -10.39
CA GLY A 114 19.51 -6.77 -10.26
C GLY A 114 19.62 -7.47 -8.91
N PHE A 115 18.50 -7.83 -8.30
CA PHE A 115 18.46 -8.52 -7.01
C PHE A 115 19.22 -9.85 -7.03
N LEU A 116 19.17 -10.60 -8.13
CA LEU A 116 19.93 -11.84 -8.30
C LEU A 116 21.44 -11.60 -8.23
N GLU A 117 21.93 -10.51 -8.82
CA GLU A 117 23.35 -10.14 -8.77
C GLU A 117 23.80 -9.64 -7.40
N LEU A 118 22.86 -9.09 -6.61
CA LEU A 118 23.06 -8.72 -5.23
C LEU A 118 23.06 -9.93 -4.28
N GLY A 119 22.75 -11.13 -4.79
CA GLY A 119 22.72 -12.36 -4.01
C GLY A 119 21.35 -12.69 -3.41
N LEU A 120 20.27 -12.09 -3.92
CA LEU A 120 18.91 -12.48 -3.58
C LEU A 120 18.61 -13.85 -4.22
N ASP A 121 18.15 -14.78 -3.40
CA ASP A 121 17.72 -16.13 -3.78
C ASP A 121 16.20 -16.31 -3.59
N SER A 122 15.65 -17.48 -3.94
CA SER A 122 14.21 -17.75 -3.83
C SER A 122 13.67 -17.59 -2.40
N LEU A 123 14.47 -17.88 -1.39
CA LEU A 123 14.04 -17.88 0.01
C LEU A 123 14.05 -16.47 0.60
N THR A 124 15.11 -15.71 0.32
CA THR A 124 15.24 -14.29 0.65
C THR A 124 14.29 -13.42 -0.16
N ALA A 125 13.89 -13.84 -1.37
CA ALA A 125 12.83 -13.19 -2.13
C ALA A 125 11.47 -13.26 -1.41
N VAL A 126 11.05 -14.45 -0.93
CA VAL A 126 9.81 -14.58 -0.17
C VAL A 126 9.85 -13.73 1.11
N GLU A 127 11.02 -13.69 1.78
CA GLU A 127 11.21 -12.84 2.95
C GLU A 127 11.07 -11.35 2.62
N LEU A 128 11.75 -10.85 1.59
CA LEU A 128 11.66 -9.47 1.13
C LEU A 128 10.20 -9.09 0.82
N ARG A 129 9.48 -9.95 0.10
CA ARG A 129 8.04 -9.77 -0.19
C ARG A 129 7.22 -9.64 1.10
N ASN A 130 7.43 -10.51 2.08
CA ASN A 130 6.71 -10.48 3.35
C ASN A 130 6.97 -9.18 4.13
N ARG A 131 8.22 -8.74 4.17
CA ARG A 131 8.61 -7.49 4.85
C ARG A 131 7.98 -6.28 4.17
N LEU A 132 8.00 -6.24 2.84
CA LEU A 132 7.34 -5.19 2.06
C LEU A 132 5.82 -5.19 2.25
N ALA A 133 5.18 -6.36 2.24
CA ALA A 133 3.74 -6.48 2.51
C ALA A 133 3.39 -5.97 3.92
N GLY A 134 4.21 -6.28 4.93
CA GLY A 134 4.03 -5.78 6.29
C GLY A 134 4.23 -4.27 6.41
N ALA A 135 5.21 -3.70 5.71
CA ALA A 135 5.51 -2.27 5.76
C ALA A 135 4.51 -1.41 4.96
N THR A 136 3.98 -1.95 3.87
CA THR A 136 3.08 -1.22 2.96
C THR A 136 1.60 -1.52 3.17
N GLY A 137 1.26 -2.60 3.90
CA GLY A 137 -0.12 -3.08 4.02
C GLY A 137 -0.69 -3.68 2.73
N LEU A 138 0.12 -3.83 1.67
CA LEU A 138 -0.32 -4.38 0.39
C LEU A 138 -0.28 -5.90 0.35
N ARG A 139 -1.16 -6.49 -0.46
CA ARG A 139 -1.05 -7.89 -0.89
C ARG A 139 -0.14 -7.97 -2.11
N LEU A 140 1.08 -8.44 -1.91
CA LEU A 140 2.09 -8.55 -2.97
C LEU A 140 2.14 -9.98 -3.54
N PRO A 141 2.09 -10.17 -4.88
CA PRO A 141 2.21 -11.49 -5.50
C PRO A 141 3.59 -12.10 -5.28
N ALA A 142 3.68 -13.44 -5.40
CA ALA A 142 4.94 -14.16 -5.23
C ALA A 142 5.96 -13.91 -6.36
N THR A 143 5.49 -13.50 -7.54
CA THR A 143 6.33 -13.21 -8.71
C THR A 143 6.94 -11.80 -8.70
N LEU A 144 6.48 -10.92 -7.80
CA LEU A 144 6.80 -9.48 -7.78
C LEU A 144 8.29 -9.16 -7.95
N ILE A 145 9.15 -9.94 -7.30
CA ILE A 145 10.61 -9.72 -7.31
C ILE A 145 11.24 -10.12 -8.64
N PHE A 146 10.65 -11.08 -9.34
CA PHE A 146 11.07 -11.48 -10.69
C PHE A 146 10.53 -10.50 -11.74
N ASP A 147 9.30 -10.02 -11.56
CA ASP A 147 8.67 -9.03 -12.43
C ASP A 147 9.35 -7.65 -12.32
N HIS A 148 9.92 -7.34 -11.15
CA HIS A 148 10.62 -6.09 -10.85
C HIS A 148 11.99 -6.39 -10.21
N PRO A 149 13.01 -6.70 -11.03
CA PRO A 149 14.27 -7.27 -10.55
C PRO A 149 15.23 -6.24 -9.92
N THR A 150 14.86 -4.96 -9.83
CA THR A 150 15.71 -3.90 -9.25
C THR A 150 14.94 -3.13 -8.17
N ALA A 151 15.68 -2.47 -7.26
CA ALA A 151 15.04 -1.68 -6.20
C ALA A 151 14.24 -0.50 -6.77
N SER A 152 14.74 0.13 -7.83
CA SER A 152 14.04 1.20 -8.54
C SER A 152 12.72 0.71 -9.17
N ALA A 153 12.77 -0.40 -9.92
CA ALA A 153 11.57 -0.95 -10.57
C ALA A 153 10.50 -1.37 -9.54
N LEU A 154 10.95 -1.96 -8.43
CA LEU A 154 10.05 -2.39 -7.35
C LEU A 154 9.44 -1.19 -6.61
N ALA A 155 10.22 -0.14 -6.36
CA ALA A 155 9.72 1.08 -5.73
C ALA A 155 8.63 1.76 -6.57
N GLU A 156 8.83 1.84 -7.89
CA GLU A 156 7.82 2.36 -8.82
C GLU A 156 6.54 1.50 -8.82
N ARG A 157 6.69 0.17 -8.77
CA ARG A 157 5.51 -0.71 -8.69
C ARG A 157 4.70 -0.50 -7.42
N LEU A 158 5.38 -0.30 -6.29
CA LEU A 158 4.75 0.00 -4.99
C LEU A 158 4.09 1.37 -5.01
N ARG A 159 4.70 2.36 -5.68
CA ARG A 159 4.14 3.71 -5.86
C ARG A 159 2.77 3.63 -6.54
N THR A 160 2.69 2.98 -7.69
CA THR A 160 1.43 2.79 -8.43
C THR A 160 0.38 1.98 -7.65
N ALA A 161 0.82 1.12 -6.70
CA ALA A 161 -0.09 0.35 -5.86
C ALA A 161 -0.62 1.16 -4.65
N LEU A 162 0.17 2.12 -4.15
CA LEU A 162 -0.11 2.94 -2.97
C LEU A 162 -0.72 4.30 -3.30
N GLU A 163 -0.61 4.76 -4.55
CA GLU A 163 -1.43 5.87 -5.02
C GLU A 163 -2.88 5.56 -4.68
N PRO A 164 -3.59 6.49 -3.99
CA PRO A 164 -5.02 6.37 -3.85
C PRO A 164 -5.53 6.11 -5.25
N GLN A 165 -6.22 5.00 -5.45
CA GLN A 165 -6.93 4.81 -6.70
C GLN A 165 -7.93 5.96 -6.75
N GLU A 166 -7.55 7.10 -7.35
CA GLU A 166 -8.45 8.20 -7.69
C GLU A 166 -9.61 7.63 -8.51
N ARG A 167 -9.35 6.54 -9.24
CA ARG A 167 -10.35 5.68 -9.87
C ARG A 167 -11.41 5.13 -8.92
N THR A 168 -11.10 4.81 -7.66
CA THR A 168 -12.10 4.34 -6.68
C THR A 168 -12.90 5.51 -6.10
N ALA A 169 -12.26 6.61 -5.71
CA ALA A 169 -12.98 7.78 -5.20
C ALA A 169 -13.92 8.38 -6.26
N SER A 170 -13.41 8.55 -7.49
CA SER A 170 -14.21 9.00 -8.63
C SER A 170 -15.27 7.98 -9.03
N ALA A 171 -14.99 6.67 -9.00
CA ALA A 171 -16.02 5.66 -9.28
C ALA A 171 -17.14 5.65 -8.23
N THR A 172 -16.81 5.81 -6.94
CA THR A 172 -17.82 5.93 -5.88
C THR A 172 -18.64 7.22 -6.05
N ALA A 173 -18.00 8.36 -6.33
CA ALA A 173 -18.71 9.61 -6.59
C ALA A 173 -19.64 9.51 -7.80
N LEU A 174 -19.19 8.88 -8.90
CA LEU A 174 -20.01 8.63 -10.09
C LEU A 174 -21.19 7.68 -9.80
N ALA A 175 -20.98 6.65 -8.98
CA ALA A 175 -22.07 5.75 -8.59
C ALA A 175 -23.15 6.44 -7.75
N GLU A 176 -22.75 7.31 -6.81
CA GLU A 176 -23.71 8.11 -6.03
C GLU A 176 -24.43 9.15 -6.91
N LEU A 177 -23.75 9.74 -7.91
CA LEU A 177 -24.39 10.62 -8.89
C LEU A 177 -25.43 9.86 -9.73
N SER A 178 -25.15 8.64 -10.19
CA SER A 178 -26.13 7.81 -10.90
C SER A 178 -27.34 7.46 -10.02
N ARG A 179 -27.12 7.21 -8.72
CA ARG A 179 -28.20 6.98 -7.76
C ARG A 179 -29.05 8.24 -7.57
N LEU A 180 -28.42 9.40 -7.44
CA LEU A 180 -29.11 10.69 -7.33
C LEU A 180 -29.93 10.98 -8.60
N GLU A 181 -29.37 10.74 -9.79
CA GLU A 181 -30.08 10.90 -11.06
C GLU A 181 -31.36 10.04 -11.11
N ALA A 182 -31.30 8.79 -10.63
CA ALA A 182 -32.47 7.92 -10.55
C ALA A 182 -33.54 8.49 -9.62
N LEU A 183 -33.16 9.01 -8.45
CA LEU A 183 -34.10 9.63 -7.50
C LEU A 183 -34.72 10.92 -8.06
N LEU A 184 -33.93 11.74 -8.76
CA LEU A 184 -34.42 12.98 -9.37
C LEU A 184 -35.41 12.72 -10.50
N ARG A 185 -35.33 11.58 -11.18
CA ARG A 185 -36.30 11.16 -12.21
C ARG A 185 -37.68 10.90 -11.62
N ASP A 186 -37.74 10.43 -10.37
CA ASP A 186 -39.00 10.16 -9.66
C ASP A 186 -39.64 11.43 -9.07
N VAL A 187 -38.89 12.53 -8.98
CA VAL A 187 -39.42 13.84 -8.56
C VAL A 187 -40.23 14.47 -9.69
N GLY A 188 -41.54 14.58 -9.48
CA GLY A 188 -42.49 15.14 -10.45
C GLY A 188 -42.16 16.58 -10.86
N ALA A 189 -42.64 16.99 -12.03
CA ALA A 189 -42.42 18.35 -12.56
C ALA A 189 -43.03 19.46 -11.68
N GLU A 190 -44.10 19.13 -10.95
CA GLU A 190 -44.84 20.04 -10.07
C GLU A 190 -44.46 19.88 -8.59
N ASP A 191 -43.45 19.06 -8.28
CA ASP A 191 -43.01 18.85 -6.91
C ASP A 191 -42.39 20.14 -6.35
N ALA A 192 -42.94 20.63 -5.24
CA ALA A 192 -42.48 21.85 -4.58
C ALA A 192 -41.01 21.77 -4.13
N GLY A 193 -40.47 20.57 -3.93
CA GLY A 193 -39.05 20.35 -3.60
C GLY A 193 -38.11 20.52 -4.80
N ARG A 194 -38.61 20.54 -6.04
CA ARG A 194 -37.80 20.59 -7.27
C ARG A 194 -36.95 21.86 -7.37
N GLU A 195 -37.50 23.01 -6.98
CA GLU A 195 -36.79 24.29 -7.04
C GLU A 195 -35.63 24.33 -6.04
N GLU A 196 -35.87 23.90 -4.80
CA GLU A 196 -34.85 23.80 -3.74
C GLU A 196 -33.73 22.81 -4.12
N ILE A 197 -34.09 21.64 -4.65
CA ILE A 197 -33.14 20.65 -5.16
C ILE A 197 -32.25 21.26 -6.26
N THR A 198 -32.85 22.02 -7.18
CA THR A 198 -32.12 22.66 -8.28
C THR A 198 -31.13 23.70 -7.78
N ILE A 199 -31.53 24.54 -6.82
CA ILE A 199 -30.65 25.53 -6.19
C ILE A 199 -29.46 24.83 -5.53
N ARG A 200 -29.71 23.76 -4.78
CA ARG A 200 -28.66 23.00 -4.09
C ARG A 200 -27.66 22.37 -5.06
N LEU A 201 -28.13 21.81 -6.18
CA LEU A 201 -27.26 21.24 -7.22
C LEU A 201 -26.37 22.28 -7.89
N ARG A 202 -26.91 23.47 -8.21
CA ARG A 202 -26.11 24.58 -8.77
C ARG A 202 -25.01 25.03 -7.79
N SER A 203 -25.34 25.11 -6.50
CA SER A 203 -24.37 25.47 -5.46
C SER A 203 -23.24 24.44 -5.36
N LEU A 204 -23.56 23.14 -5.40
CA LEU A 204 -22.55 22.08 -5.41
C LEU A 204 -21.66 22.14 -6.67
N LEU A 205 -22.24 22.36 -7.84
CA LEU A 205 -21.48 22.49 -9.10
C LEU A 205 -20.54 23.70 -9.07
N SER A 206 -21.01 24.84 -8.57
CA SER A 206 -20.18 26.05 -8.42
C SER A 206 -19.02 25.81 -7.46
N GLY A 207 -19.27 25.21 -6.29
CA GLY A 207 -18.21 24.88 -5.33
C GLY A 207 -17.18 23.89 -5.89
N TRP A 208 -17.61 22.93 -6.72
CA TRP A 208 -16.69 21.99 -7.37
C TRP A 208 -15.83 22.66 -8.45
N LYS A 209 -16.42 23.53 -9.28
CA LYS A 209 -15.67 24.31 -10.30
C LYS A 209 -14.59 25.18 -9.66
N SER A 210 -14.92 25.89 -8.58
CA SER A 210 -13.97 26.75 -7.87
C SER A 210 -12.84 26.00 -7.17
N ALA A 211 -12.99 24.69 -6.91
CA ALA A 211 -11.93 23.85 -6.35
C ALA A 211 -10.94 23.34 -7.41
N VAL A 212 -11.36 23.27 -8.68
CA VAL A 212 -10.54 22.78 -9.81
C VAL A 212 -9.79 23.92 -10.50
N GLU A 213 -10.31 25.14 -10.44
CA GLU A 213 -9.62 26.36 -10.87
C GLU A 213 -9.14 27.16 -9.66
N PRO A 214 -7.88 27.01 -9.20
CA PRO A 214 -7.31 28.01 -8.31
C PRO A 214 -7.15 29.30 -9.14
N THR A 215 -8.04 30.25 -8.89
CA THR A 215 -8.01 31.62 -9.44
C THR A 215 -7.92 31.70 -10.97
N ALA A 216 -9.03 31.43 -11.66
CA ALA A 216 -9.32 32.25 -12.83
C ALA A 216 -9.73 33.64 -12.30
N GLU A 217 -8.93 34.65 -12.61
CA GLU A 217 -9.30 36.05 -12.41
C GLU A 217 -10.72 36.30 -12.96
N PRO A 218 -11.55 37.10 -12.29
CA PRO A 218 -12.88 37.40 -12.80
C PRO A 218 -12.71 38.39 -13.95
N ASP A 219 -12.55 37.88 -15.17
CA ASP A 219 -12.63 38.74 -16.34
C ASP A 219 -13.62 38.22 -17.38
N SER A 220 -14.59 39.09 -17.65
CA SER A 220 -15.46 39.14 -18.82
C SER A 220 -16.57 38.08 -18.98
N LEU A 221 -17.60 38.15 -18.13
CA LEU A 221 -18.99 37.83 -18.54
C LEU A 221 -20.00 38.82 -17.92
N ASP A 222 -19.68 40.11 -17.88
CA ASP A 222 -20.66 41.17 -17.66
C ASP A 222 -20.13 42.50 -18.22
N ALA A 223 -20.14 42.62 -19.55
CA ALA A 223 -20.10 43.90 -20.25
C ALA A 223 -20.63 43.73 -21.68
N ALA A 224 -21.88 43.26 -21.79
CA ALA A 224 -22.73 43.58 -22.92
C ALA A 224 -24.06 44.01 -22.32
N THR A 225 -24.14 45.28 -21.92
CA THR A 225 -25.41 45.88 -21.51
C THR A 225 -26.39 45.81 -22.67
N ALA A 226 -27.67 45.54 -22.38
CA ALA A 226 -28.74 45.44 -23.38
C ALA A 226 -28.81 46.60 -24.39
N GLU A 227 -28.18 47.73 -24.08
CA GLU A 227 -27.98 48.89 -24.95
C GLU A 227 -27.17 48.59 -26.23
N GLU A 228 -26.15 47.71 -26.18
CA GLU A 228 -25.32 47.38 -27.35
C GLU A 228 -26.03 46.40 -28.32
N MET A 229 -26.92 45.55 -27.80
CA MET A 229 -27.76 44.67 -28.63
C MET A 229 -28.81 45.44 -29.43
N PHE A 230 -29.30 46.58 -28.92
CA PHE A 230 -30.21 47.44 -29.68
C PHE A 230 -29.50 48.27 -30.75
N GLN A 231 -28.20 48.54 -30.60
CA GLN A 231 -27.44 49.32 -31.58
C GLN A 231 -27.07 48.51 -32.85
N MET A 232 -27.02 47.17 -32.76
CA MET A 232 -26.78 46.31 -33.95
C MET A 232 -28.03 46.07 -34.81
N LEU A 233 -29.24 46.36 -34.30
CA LEU A 233 -30.50 46.21 -35.05
C LEU A 233 -30.91 47.47 -35.82
N ASP A 234 -30.38 48.64 -35.43
CA ASP A 234 -30.73 49.93 -36.05
C ASP A 234 -29.81 50.28 -37.25
N GLU A 235 -28.63 49.66 -37.36
CA GLU A 235 -27.74 49.83 -38.51
C GLU A 235 -28.14 49.00 -39.76
N GLU A 236 -29.03 48.02 -39.65
CA GLU A 236 -29.47 47.19 -40.80
C GLU A 236 -30.67 47.78 -41.56
N PHE A 237 -31.37 48.79 -41.01
CA PHE A 237 -32.51 49.44 -41.68
C PHE A 237 -32.26 50.86 -42.19
N THR A 238 -31.04 51.40 -42.06
CA THR A 238 -30.72 52.75 -42.55
C THR A 238 -29.44 52.79 -43.40
N ARG A 239 -29.47 52.15 -44.56
CA ARG A 239 -28.80 52.70 -45.75
C ARG A 239 -29.71 52.59 -46.98
N PRO A 240 -29.85 53.68 -47.77
CA PRO A 240 -30.72 53.75 -48.94
C PRO A 240 -30.24 52.90 -50.13
#